data_AF-A0A2H0YUM0-F1
#
_entry.id   AF-A0A2H0YUM0-F1
#
_cell.length_a   1.000
_cell.length_b   1.000
_cell.length_c   1.000
_cell.angle_alpha   90.00
_cell.angle_beta   90.00
_cell.angle_gamma   90.00
#
_symmetry.space_group_name_H-M   'P 1'
#
loop_
_entity.id
_entity.type
_entity.pdbx_description
1 polymer ?
#
loop_
_entity_poly.entity_id
_entity_poly.type
_entity_poly.pdbx_seq_one_letter_code
_entity_poly.pdbx_strand_id
1 'polypeptide(L)' 'YVGAKPVFADIEEKTFGLDPEDVERKITPRTKAIIPIHYGGMPCQIEELRKIARNHNLILIEDAAESFGAKLKG' A
#
# COMPACT_ATOMS: atom_id res chain seq x y z
N TYR A 1 -5.65 -1.39 21.05
CA TYR A 1 -4.86 -1.57 19.80
C TYR A 1 -5.11 -3.00 19.30
N VAL A 2 -5.20 -3.20 17.98
CA VAL A 2 -5.79 -4.43 17.36
C VAL A 2 -4.94 -5.71 17.47
N GLY A 3 -3.76 -5.67 18.09
CA GLY A 3 -2.91 -6.85 18.28
C GLY A 3 -2.19 -7.36 17.01
N ALA A 4 -2.27 -6.61 15.90
CA ALA A 4 -1.53 -6.91 14.68
C ALA A 4 -0.04 -6.52 14.81
N LYS A 5 0.83 -7.21 14.06
CA LYS A 5 2.26 -6.91 13.96
C LYS A 5 2.55 -6.21 12.62
N PRO A 6 2.98 -4.93 12.61
CA PRO A 6 3.44 -4.26 11.40
C PRO A 6 4.65 -4.97 10.80
N VAL A 7 4.68 -5.03 9.47
CA VAL A 7 5.84 -5.44 8.67
C VAL A 7 6.10 -4.30 7.69
N PHE A 8 7.22 -3.59 7.86
CA PHE A 8 7.56 -2.46 7.00
C PHE A 8 8.06 -2.95 5.65
N ALA A 9 7.53 -2.38 4.58
CA ALA A 9 8.10 -2.43 3.23
C ALA A 9 8.72 -1.08 2.89
N ASP A 10 9.69 -1.09 1.98
CA ASP A 10 10.40 0.11 1.56
C ASP A 10 9.50 1.01 0.70
N ILE A 11 9.97 2.22 0.42
CA ILE A 11 9.36 3.14 -0.53
C ILE A 11 9.99 3.02 -1.91
N GLU A 12 9.28 3.49 -2.92
CA GLU A 12 9.84 3.71 -4.26
C GLU A 12 10.03 5.20 -4.55
N GLU A 13 10.94 5.53 -5.47
CA GLU A 13 11.42 6.91 -5.63
C GLU A 13 10.47 7.85 -6.41
N LYS A 14 9.48 7.33 -7.16
CA LYS A 14 8.67 8.17 -8.06
C LYS A 14 7.55 8.90 -7.35
N THR A 15 6.89 8.22 -6.42
CA THR A 15 5.73 8.72 -5.66
C THR A 15 6.02 8.81 -4.17
N PHE A 16 7.17 8.29 -3.71
CA PHE A 16 7.50 8.11 -2.28
C PHE A 16 6.47 7.25 -1.53
N GLY A 17 5.66 6.50 -2.29
CA GLY A 17 4.70 5.55 -1.78
C GLY A 17 5.33 4.17 -1.52
N LEU A 18 4.53 3.28 -0.96
CA LEU A 18 4.93 1.91 -0.66
C LEU A 18 5.37 1.16 -1.94
N ASP A 19 6.57 0.59 -1.96
CA ASP A 19 7.11 -0.17 -3.10
C ASP A 19 6.35 -1.49 -3.29
N PRO A 20 5.63 -1.68 -4.42
CA PRO A 20 4.91 -2.93 -4.69
C PRO A 20 5.82 -4.16 -4.69
N GLU A 21 7.06 -4.06 -5.19
CA GLU A 21 7.95 -5.21 -5.28
C GLU A 21 8.42 -5.65 -3.89
N ASP A 22 8.78 -4.70 -3.02
CA ASP A 22 9.16 -5.00 -1.65
C ASP A 22 8.00 -5.52 -0.80
N VAL A 23 6.78 -5.02 -1.05
CA VAL A 23 5.56 -5.58 -0.46
C VAL A 23 5.41 -7.05 -0.85
N GLU A 24 5.47 -7.38 -2.14
CA GLU A 24 5.27 -8.75 -2.62
C GLU A 24 6.31 -9.71 -2.02
N ARG A 25 7.59 -9.30 -1.93
CA ARG A 25 8.66 -10.08 -1.30
C ARG A 25 8.43 -10.34 0.20
N LYS A 26 7.73 -9.44 0.90
CA LYS A 26 7.50 -9.51 2.36
C LYS A 26 6.19 -10.18 2.75
N ILE A 27 5.35 -10.56 1.80
CA ILE A 27 4.11 -11.29 2.08
C ILE A 27 4.44 -12.67 2.66
N THR A 28 3.73 -13.03 3.72
CA THR A 28 3.82 -14.34 4.38
C THR A 28 2.41 -14.89 4.63
N PRO A 29 2.24 -16.17 5.02
CA PRO A 29 0.94 -16.71 5.42
C PRO A 29 0.28 -15.97 6.60
N ARG A 30 1.04 -15.17 7.36
CA ARG A 30 0.53 -14.34 8.45
C ARG A 30 0.07 -12.95 8.01
N THR A 31 0.41 -12.51 6.80
CA THR A 31 -0.02 -11.21 6.28
C THR A 31 -1.54 -11.19 6.11
N LYS A 32 -2.18 -10.10 6.54
CA LYS A 32 -3.65 -9.93 6.49
C LYS A 32 -4.10 -8.71 5.71
N ALA A 33 -3.27 -7.67 5.65
CA ALA A 33 -3.58 -6.45 4.95
C ALA A 33 -2.31 -5.78 4.43
N ILE A 34 -2.48 -4.95 3.40
CA ILE A 34 -1.49 -3.98 2.89
C ILE A 34 -2.08 -2.60 3.16
N ILE A 35 -1.27 -1.68 3.71
CA ILE A 35 -1.71 -0.33 4.09
C ILE A 35 -0.74 0.69 3.48
N PRO A 36 -0.93 1.11 2.22
CA PRO A 36 -0.12 2.17 1.63
C PRO A 36 -0.62 3.56 2.07
N ILE A 37 0.28 4.54 2.01
CA ILE A 37 -0.02 5.97 2.21
C ILE A 37 0.08 6.68 0.85
N HIS A 38 -0.84 7.60 0.58
CA HIS A 38 -0.72 8.55 -0.54
C HIS A 38 0.02 9.81 -0.07
N TYR A 39 1.34 9.70 0.01
CA TYR A 39 2.21 10.68 0.65
C TYR A 39 2.16 12.06 -0.03
N GLY A 40 1.98 13.13 0.76
CA GLY A 40 1.98 14.51 0.27
C GLY A 40 0.90 14.81 -0.80
N GLY A 41 -0.18 14.03 -0.82
CA GLY A 41 -1.22 14.11 -1.83
C GLY A 41 -0.88 13.45 -3.18
N MET A 42 0.31 12.86 -3.30
CA MET A 42 0.71 12.06 -4.45
C MET A 42 0.15 10.64 -4.31
N PRO A 43 -0.69 10.17 -5.25
CA PRO A 43 -1.13 8.79 -5.23
C PRO A 43 0.07 7.83 -5.37
N CYS A 44 0.22 6.90 -4.42
CA CYS A 44 1.15 5.78 -4.56
C CYS A 44 0.81 4.89 -5.79
N GLN A 45 1.63 3.87 -6.07
CA GLN A 45 1.39 2.88 -7.13
C GLN A 45 0.21 1.93 -6.83
N ILE A 46 -0.97 2.50 -6.56
CA ILE A 46 -2.12 1.82 -5.97
C ILE A 46 -2.72 0.72 -6.85
N GLU A 47 -2.63 0.84 -8.18
CA GLU A 47 -3.11 -0.20 -9.10
C GLU A 47 -2.28 -1.49 -8.98
N GLU A 48 -0.95 -1.36 -8.83
CA GLU A 48 -0.07 -2.51 -8.63
C GLU A 48 -0.29 -3.13 -7.24
N LEU A 49 -0.38 -2.30 -6.19
CA LEU A 49 -0.70 -2.78 -4.84
C LEU A 49 -2.07 -3.47 -4.77
N ARG A 50 -3.07 -2.97 -5.51
CA ARG A 50 -4.39 -3.59 -5.64
C ARG A 50 -4.34 -4.92 -6.39
N LYS A 51 -3.45 -5.07 -7.37
CA LYS A 51 -3.21 -6.34 -8.05
C LYS A 51 -2.57 -7.35 -7.09
N ILE A 52 -1.54 -6.97 -6.35
CA ILE A 52 -0.88 -7.82 -5.34
C ILE A 52 -1.88 -8.24 -4.26
N ALA A 53 -2.65 -7.30 -3.70
CA ALA A 53 -3.66 -7.60 -2.69
C ALA A 53 -4.68 -8.64 -3.19
N ARG A 54 -5.17 -8.49 -4.43
CA ARG A 54 -6.08 -9.48 -5.03
C ARG A 54 -5.43 -10.84 -5.24
N ASN A 55 -4.21 -10.89 -5.78
CA ASN A 55 -3.49 -12.14 -6.04
C ASN A 55 -3.23 -12.94 -4.75
N HIS A 56 -3.00 -12.26 -3.64
CA HIS A 56 -2.74 -12.88 -2.33
C HIS A 56 -3.96 -12.95 -1.40
N ASN A 57 -5.15 -12.55 -1.87
CA ASN A 57 -6.38 -12.48 -1.07
C ASN A 57 -6.20 -11.67 0.24
N LEU A 58 -5.54 -10.50 0.13
CA LEU A 58 -5.28 -9.58 1.22
C LEU A 58 -6.22 -8.37 1.15
N ILE A 59 -6.52 -7.80 2.32
CA ILE A 59 -7.24 -6.53 2.41
C ILE A 59 -6.28 -5.40 2.02
N LEU A 60 -6.76 -4.44 1.22
CA LEU A 60 -6.03 -3.19 0.94
C LEU A 60 -6.74 -2.05 1.67
N ILE A 61 -6.01 -1.31 2.52
CA ILE A 61 -6.53 -0.16 3.27
C ILE A 61 -5.72 1.07 2.86
N GLU A 62 -6.32 1.95 2.08
CA GLU A 62 -5.67 3.17 1.61
C GLU A 62 -5.65 4.23 2.73
N ASP A 63 -4.46 4.64 3.16
CA ASP A 63 -4.30 5.83 4.01
C ASP A 63 -4.22 7.07 3.11
N ALA A 64 -5.38 7.73 3.00
CA ALA A 64 -5.60 8.92 2.18
C ALA A 64 -5.65 10.22 3.00
N ALA A 65 -5.11 10.22 4.24
CA ALA A 65 -5.18 11.39 5.12
C ALA A 65 -4.55 12.66 4.50
N GLU A 66 -3.49 12.50 3.71
CA GLU A 66 -2.76 13.60 3.05
C GLU A 66 -3.22 13.87 1.60
N SER A 67 -4.19 13.12 1.08
CA SER A 67 -4.54 13.12 -0.35
C SER A 67 -5.98 13.51 -0.64
N PHE A 68 -6.56 14.38 0.18
CA PHE A 68 -7.91 14.87 -0.07
C PHE A 68 -8.01 15.58 -1.43
N GLY A 69 -8.96 15.15 -2.25
CA GLY A 69 -9.19 15.71 -3.59
C GLY A 69 -8.26 15.18 -4.69
N ALA A 70 -7.27 14.34 -4.36
CA ALA A 70 -6.44 13.68 -5.35
C ALA A 70 -7.28 12.72 -6.21
N LYS A 71 -6.90 12.57 -7.49
CA LYS A 71 -7.55 11.65 -8.43
C LYS A 71 -6.51 10.84 -9.18
N LEU A 72 -6.79 9.56 -9.34
CA LEU A 72 -6.08 8.68 -10.25
C LEU A 72 -6.98 8.42 -11.47
N LYS A 73 -6.48 8.70 -12.68
CA LYS A 73 -7.23 8.54 -13.96
C LYS A 73 -8.56 9.34 -13.95
N GLY A 74 -8.45 10.64 -13.67
CA GLY A 74 -9.58 11.56 -13.47
C GLY A 74 -10.57 11.65 -14.62
#